data_AF-A0A936XKK9-F1
#
_entry.id   AF-A0A936XKK9-F1
#
_cell.length_a   1.000
_cell.length_b   1.000
_cell.length_c   1.000
_cell.angle_alpha   90.00
_cell.angle_beta   90.00
_cell.angle_gamma   90.00
#
_symmetry.space_group_name_H-M   'P 1'
#
loop_
_entity.id
_entity.type
_entity.pdbx_description
1 polymer ?
#
loop_
_entity_poly.entity_id
_entity_poly.type
_entity_poly.pdbx_seq_one_letter_code
_entity_poly.pdbx_strand_id
1 'polypeptide(L)'
;MADPKDSAKASYWYPVAQRVQAYSKDLYNYIQGLKKDILTKAGGDINDDSKTFKEDNLDIATRMMVEEKKGQELLKKLTEYKNNVLSVDTAIAKQFAANLPINLEKPKGVSKAAKTWEGAYFHMVPTVAALTILSKFQNDVKVTENNIIQECHNKVGEVKVRYDRFAAIVGQNSSYLMPGQDLEITAGVGAFSTASLPTINIGGANVTVGPEGTALQKITAGGIGPHSVPVRITYTDQDGKPQVVEKTVEYTVGQSNASIALDKMNVLYIGVPNPLSVAASGGGDDKISVAIVGGGGSLSKVGNGKYIANVGAVTDDCKISVTVDGKLAGQSVFRVRTIPEAQAYVGGHPSGDNISAGEFKAQAGVGAGIKNFPFQLEYQVVSYTFTCDTDDDIISVPGSGAAFAGAVRTAIDRNVSAGRMVTIDNIKVKGPDGHINTAPSLVYYIK
;
A
#
# COMPACT_ATOMS: atom_id res chain seq x y z
N MET A 1 -31.69 9.00 -30.03
CA MET A 1 -31.31 8.89 -28.60
C MET A 1 -30.63 7.54 -28.43
N ALA A 2 -29.38 7.52 -27.96
CA ALA A 2 -28.53 6.32 -27.93
C ALA A 2 -28.51 5.60 -26.56
N ASP A 3 -29.01 6.23 -25.49
CA ASP A 3 -29.09 5.63 -24.15
C ASP A 3 -30.52 5.11 -23.83
N PRO A 4 -30.70 3.83 -23.49
CA PRO A 4 -31.99 3.25 -23.08
C PRO A 4 -32.67 3.95 -21.89
N LYS A 5 -31.90 4.55 -20.96
CA LYS A 5 -32.46 5.25 -19.79
C LYS A 5 -33.02 6.63 -20.14
N ASP A 6 -32.35 7.33 -21.05
CA ASP A 6 -32.86 8.61 -21.59
C ASP A 6 -34.10 8.38 -22.43
N SER A 7 -34.16 7.27 -23.16
CA SER A 7 -35.36 6.85 -23.88
C SER A 7 -36.55 6.64 -22.93
N ALA A 8 -36.37 5.98 -21.78
CA ALA A 8 -37.44 5.74 -20.82
C ALA A 8 -37.94 7.04 -20.15
N LYS A 9 -37.03 7.95 -19.78
CA LYS A 9 -37.40 9.27 -19.24
C LYS A 9 -38.09 10.14 -20.29
N ALA A 10 -37.59 10.12 -21.52
CA ALA A 10 -38.21 10.83 -22.63
C ALA A 10 -39.64 10.33 -22.90
N SER A 11 -39.88 9.01 -22.82
CA SER A 11 -41.22 8.43 -22.96
C SER A 11 -42.22 8.93 -21.91
N TYR A 12 -41.77 9.36 -20.73
CA TYR A 12 -42.65 9.93 -19.69
C TYR A 12 -42.82 11.45 -19.85
N TRP A 13 -41.72 12.20 -20.00
CA TRP A 13 -41.77 13.67 -19.99
C TRP A 13 -42.23 14.28 -21.32
N TYR A 14 -42.06 13.58 -22.44
CA TYR A 14 -42.51 14.08 -23.74
C TYR A 14 -44.05 14.20 -23.83
N PRO A 15 -44.86 13.20 -23.44
CA PRO A 15 -46.32 13.36 -23.34
C PRO A 15 -46.78 14.45 -22.38
N VAL A 16 -46.04 14.67 -21.28
CA VAL A 16 -46.32 15.77 -20.33
C VAL A 16 -46.15 17.13 -21.02
N ALA A 17 -45.03 17.35 -21.71
CA ALA A 17 -44.75 18.56 -22.46
C ALA A 17 -45.79 18.80 -23.59
N GLN A 18 -46.20 17.75 -24.29
CA GLN A 18 -47.23 17.84 -25.34
C GLN A 18 -48.59 18.28 -24.78
N ARG A 19 -48.99 17.77 -23.61
CA ARG A 19 -50.26 18.20 -22.96
C ARG A 19 -50.24 19.68 -22.62
N VAL A 20 -49.13 20.18 -22.06
CA VAL A 20 -48.96 21.59 -21.71
C VAL A 20 -49.05 22.46 -22.97
N GLN A 21 -48.31 22.10 -24.03
CA GLN A 21 -48.38 22.80 -25.32
C GLN A 21 -49.81 22.84 -25.89
N ALA A 22 -50.57 21.73 -25.79
CA ALA A 22 -51.95 21.69 -26.25
C ALA A 22 -52.85 22.66 -25.48
N TYR A 23 -52.76 22.68 -24.15
CA TYR A 23 -53.49 23.63 -23.30
C TYR A 23 -53.10 25.09 -23.60
N SER A 24 -51.81 25.37 -23.79
CA SER A 24 -51.32 26.71 -24.09
C SER A 24 -51.80 27.20 -25.45
N LYS A 25 -51.81 26.31 -26.45
CA LYS A 25 -52.30 26.61 -27.80
C LYS A 25 -53.79 26.94 -27.80
N ASP A 26 -54.61 26.15 -27.08
CA ASP A 26 -56.07 26.39 -27.00
C ASP A 26 -56.39 27.77 -26.40
N LEU A 27 -55.82 28.08 -25.24
CA LEU A 27 -56.04 29.36 -24.58
C LEU A 27 -55.47 30.53 -25.38
N TYR A 28 -54.28 30.39 -25.97
CA TYR A 28 -53.67 31.43 -26.80
C TYR A 28 -54.57 31.78 -28.00
N ASN A 29 -55.10 30.76 -28.69
CA ASN A 29 -55.99 30.93 -29.84
C ASN A 29 -57.31 31.58 -29.43
N TYR A 30 -57.88 31.20 -28.28
CA TYR A 30 -59.06 31.86 -27.75
C TYR A 30 -58.83 33.35 -27.49
N ILE A 31 -57.72 33.72 -26.82
CA ILE A 31 -57.37 35.12 -26.58
C ILE A 31 -57.11 35.87 -27.90
N GLN A 32 -56.49 35.21 -28.88
CA GLN A 32 -56.27 35.77 -30.21
C GLN A 32 -57.60 36.06 -30.92
N GLY A 33 -58.60 35.18 -30.76
CA GLY A 33 -59.97 35.41 -31.24
C GLY A 33 -60.59 36.66 -30.61
N LEU A 34 -60.51 36.79 -29.29
CA LEU A 34 -61.00 37.99 -28.58
C LEU A 34 -60.33 39.28 -29.09
N LYS A 35 -59.02 39.26 -29.31
CA LYS A 35 -58.28 40.41 -29.87
C LYS A 35 -58.77 40.76 -31.27
N LYS A 36 -58.94 39.75 -32.14
CA LYS A 36 -59.46 39.95 -33.49
C LYS A 36 -60.85 40.57 -33.49
N ASP A 37 -61.74 40.08 -32.63
CA ASP A 37 -63.11 40.58 -32.53
C ASP A 37 -63.17 42.02 -32.03
N ILE A 38 -62.40 42.37 -30.98
CA ILE A 38 -62.28 43.73 -30.47
C ILE A 38 -61.74 44.68 -31.55
N LEU A 39 -60.67 44.27 -32.23
CA LEU A 39 -60.04 45.07 -33.29
C LEU A 39 -60.99 45.28 -34.48
N THR A 40 -61.71 44.24 -34.90
CA THR A 40 -62.70 44.30 -35.99
C THR A 40 -63.86 45.23 -35.62
N LYS A 41 -64.38 45.13 -34.38
CA LYS A 41 -65.44 46.03 -33.87
C LYS A 41 -64.96 47.49 -33.79
N ALA A 42 -63.65 47.72 -33.65
CA ALA A 42 -63.03 49.05 -33.68
C ALA A 42 -62.72 49.59 -35.09
N GLY A 43 -63.01 48.80 -36.14
CA GLY A 43 -62.77 49.16 -37.54
C GLY A 43 -61.39 48.78 -38.07
N GLY A 44 -60.57 48.08 -37.28
CA GLY A 44 -59.25 47.60 -37.68
C GLY A 44 -59.27 46.19 -38.27
N ASP A 45 -58.09 45.69 -38.63
CA ASP A 45 -57.89 44.34 -39.15
C ASP A 45 -56.60 43.75 -38.57
N ILE A 46 -56.66 42.52 -38.05
CA ILE A 46 -55.52 41.89 -37.38
C ILE A 46 -54.46 41.40 -38.37
N ASN A 47 -54.78 41.37 -39.66
CA ASN A 47 -53.87 40.93 -40.73
C ASN A 47 -53.36 42.11 -41.58
N ASP A 48 -53.71 43.35 -41.24
CA ASP A 48 -53.34 44.54 -42.00
C ASP A 48 -53.02 45.70 -41.05
N ASP A 49 -51.74 45.83 -40.71
CA ASP A 49 -51.21 46.86 -39.81
C ASP A 49 -51.35 48.29 -40.36
N SER A 50 -51.75 48.46 -41.64
CA SER A 50 -51.96 49.78 -42.24
C SER A 50 -53.35 50.38 -41.94
N LYS A 51 -54.29 49.58 -41.43
CA LYS A 51 -55.64 50.05 -41.10
C LYS A 51 -55.69 50.67 -39.72
N THR A 52 -56.06 51.95 -39.66
CA THR A 52 -56.36 52.66 -38.41
C THR A 52 -57.66 52.16 -37.79
N PHE A 53 -57.69 52.03 -36.47
CA PHE A 53 -58.89 51.68 -35.70
C PHE A 53 -59.18 52.71 -34.62
N LYS A 54 -60.36 52.66 -34.02
CA LYS A 54 -60.74 53.58 -32.92
C LYS A 54 -60.04 53.19 -31.62
N GLU A 55 -58.76 53.56 -31.51
CA GLU A 55 -57.89 53.18 -30.39
C GLU A 55 -58.40 53.62 -29.02
N ASP A 56 -59.01 54.80 -28.95
CA ASP A 56 -59.49 55.48 -27.75
C ASP A 56 -60.93 55.11 -27.36
N ASN A 57 -61.61 54.28 -28.16
CA ASN A 57 -62.99 53.90 -27.88
C ASN A 57 -63.08 53.04 -26.61
N LEU A 58 -63.91 53.49 -25.67
CA LEU A 58 -64.11 52.88 -24.34
C LEU A 58 -65.26 51.85 -24.31
N ASP A 59 -66.16 51.90 -25.29
CA ASP A 59 -67.41 51.13 -25.30
C ASP A 59 -67.20 49.71 -25.83
N ILE A 60 -66.32 49.52 -26.81
CA ILE A 60 -66.13 48.23 -27.49
C ILE A 60 -65.63 47.16 -26.51
N ALA A 61 -64.57 47.46 -25.76
CA ALA A 61 -64.01 46.56 -24.76
C ALA A 61 -65.01 46.30 -23.62
N THR A 62 -65.70 47.34 -23.15
CA THR A 62 -66.71 47.24 -22.09
C THR A 62 -67.87 46.35 -22.51
N ARG A 63 -68.46 46.61 -23.68
CA ARG A 63 -69.56 45.83 -24.22
C ARG A 63 -69.18 44.36 -24.41
N MET A 64 -68.04 44.08 -25.03
CA MET A 64 -67.67 42.70 -25.33
C MET A 64 -67.23 41.93 -24.08
N MET A 65 -66.33 42.50 -23.28
CA MET A 65 -65.71 41.78 -22.17
C MET A 65 -66.56 41.79 -20.90
N VAL A 66 -67.37 42.83 -20.69
CA VAL A 66 -68.21 42.99 -19.48
C VAL A 66 -69.68 42.62 -19.78
N GLU A 67 -70.32 43.26 -20.76
CA GLU A 67 -71.77 43.06 -21.01
C GLU A 67 -72.08 41.72 -21.72
N GLU A 68 -71.31 41.38 -22.76
CA GLU A 68 -71.39 40.11 -23.50
C GLU A 68 -70.66 38.96 -22.77
N LYS A 69 -70.16 39.22 -21.54
CA LYS A 69 -69.57 38.23 -20.61
C LYS A 69 -68.30 37.52 -21.11
N LYS A 70 -67.65 37.99 -22.18
CA LYS A 70 -66.42 37.36 -22.70
C LYS A 70 -65.23 37.43 -21.73
N GLY A 71 -65.19 38.42 -20.85
CA GLY A 71 -64.20 38.51 -19.78
C GLY A 71 -64.40 37.46 -18.68
N GLN A 72 -65.64 37.09 -18.37
CA GLN A 72 -65.94 35.98 -17.45
C GLN A 72 -65.52 34.63 -18.06
N GLU A 73 -65.80 34.44 -19.35
CA GLU A 73 -65.35 33.26 -20.10
C GLU A 73 -63.82 33.18 -20.16
N LEU A 74 -63.14 34.31 -20.36
CA LEU A 74 -61.68 34.41 -20.32
C LEU A 74 -61.12 34.03 -18.95
N LEU A 75 -61.67 34.57 -17.86
CA LEU A 75 -61.24 34.23 -16.50
C LEU A 75 -61.40 32.73 -16.23
N LYS A 76 -62.53 32.14 -16.65
CA LYS A 76 -62.79 30.70 -16.53
C LYS A 76 -61.72 29.90 -17.27
N LYS A 77 -61.45 30.22 -18.55
CA LYS A 77 -60.43 29.53 -19.35
C LYS A 77 -59.01 29.71 -18.81
N LEU A 78 -58.67 30.88 -18.26
CA LEU A 78 -57.38 31.11 -17.59
C LEU A 78 -57.24 30.26 -16.31
N THR A 79 -58.33 30.12 -15.55
CA THR A 79 -58.38 29.28 -14.34
C THR A 79 -58.24 27.80 -14.69
N GLU A 80 -58.98 27.35 -15.70
CA GLU A 80 -58.90 25.97 -16.22
C GLU A 80 -57.49 25.68 -16.73
N TYR A 81 -56.88 26.58 -17.49
CA TYR A 81 -55.49 26.44 -17.94
C TYR A 81 -54.52 26.27 -16.77
N LYS A 82 -54.60 27.12 -15.74
CA LYS A 82 -53.76 27.02 -14.54
C LYS A 82 -53.91 25.65 -13.87
N ASN A 83 -55.13 25.17 -13.71
CA ASN A 83 -55.39 23.88 -13.08
C ASN A 83 -54.93 22.70 -13.95
N ASN A 84 -55.18 22.76 -15.25
CA ASN A 84 -54.81 21.71 -16.21
C ASN A 84 -53.30 21.57 -16.34
N VAL A 85 -52.57 22.70 -16.34
CA VAL A 85 -51.11 22.72 -16.40
C VAL A 85 -50.50 22.21 -15.10
N LEU A 86 -51.09 22.50 -13.93
CA LEU A 86 -50.59 21.98 -12.65
C LEU A 86 -50.96 20.50 -12.42
N SER A 87 -52.00 19.98 -13.08
CA SER A 87 -52.41 18.58 -12.93
C SER A 87 -51.66 17.60 -13.85
N VAL A 88 -50.79 18.10 -14.75
CA VAL A 88 -50.05 17.23 -15.67
C VAL A 88 -49.07 16.32 -14.94
N ASP A 89 -48.47 16.78 -13.84
CA ASP A 89 -47.47 16.07 -13.05
C ASP A 89 -47.30 16.71 -11.66
N THR A 90 -47.04 15.90 -10.63
CA THR A 90 -46.92 16.36 -9.23
C THR A 90 -45.66 17.16 -8.95
N ALA A 91 -44.55 16.89 -9.64
CA ALA A 91 -43.31 17.65 -9.51
C ALA A 91 -43.46 19.03 -10.15
N ILE A 92 -44.10 19.11 -11.32
CA ILE A 92 -44.48 20.37 -11.96
C ILE A 92 -45.40 21.20 -11.04
N ALA A 93 -46.41 20.56 -10.44
CA ALA A 93 -47.31 21.24 -9.50
C ALA A 93 -46.52 21.88 -8.34
N LYS A 94 -45.61 21.13 -7.72
CA LYS A 94 -44.82 21.59 -6.58
C LYS A 94 -43.91 22.78 -6.92
N GLN A 95 -43.33 22.78 -8.12
CA GLN A 95 -42.37 23.80 -8.54
C GLN A 95 -43.04 25.08 -9.03
N PHE A 96 -44.17 24.96 -9.74
CA PHE A 96 -44.76 26.09 -10.45
C PHE A 96 -46.03 26.65 -9.79
N ALA A 97 -46.72 25.94 -8.89
CA ALA A 97 -48.01 26.38 -8.34
C ALA A 97 -48.01 27.81 -7.76
N ALA A 98 -46.90 28.21 -7.11
CA ALA A 98 -46.75 29.53 -6.50
C ALA A 98 -46.28 30.63 -7.47
N ASN A 99 -45.66 30.28 -8.60
CA ASN A 99 -44.86 31.20 -9.42
C ASN A 99 -45.32 31.27 -10.89
N LEU A 100 -46.53 30.82 -11.21
CA LEU A 100 -47.06 30.96 -12.56
C LEU A 100 -47.28 32.44 -12.92
N PRO A 101 -46.78 32.93 -14.08
CA PRO A 101 -46.95 34.31 -14.53
C PRO A 101 -48.41 34.78 -14.63
N ILE A 102 -49.33 33.83 -14.84
CA ILE A 102 -50.77 34.10 -14.95
C ILE A 102 -51.33 34.47 -13.57
N ASN A 103 -51.46 35.77 -13.35
CA ASN A 103 -52.13 36.33 -12.18
C ASN A 103 -53.64 36.49 -12.44
N LEU A 104 -54.45 35.78 -11.67
CA LEU A 104 -55.91 35.83 -11.73
C LEU A 104 -56.52 36.77 -10.69
N GLU A 105 -55.69 37.39 -9.86
CA GLU A 105 -56.14 38.38 -8.89
C GLU A 105 -56.66 39.63 -9.62
N LYS A 106 -57.68 40.22 -9.01
CA LYS A 106 -58.23 41.49 -9.45
C LYS A 106 -57.20 42.62 -9.22
N PRO A 107 -56.94 43.50 -10.20
CA PRO A 107 -56.10 44.67 -10.03
C PRO A 107 -56.54 45.54 -8.85
N LYS A 108 -55.58 46.00 -8.04
CA LYS A 108 -55.83 46.90 -6.91
C LYS A 108 -56.04 48.34 -7.42
N GLY A 109 -57.03 49.06 -6.86
CA GLY A 109 -57.24 50.50 -7.14
C GLY A 109 -58.33 50.85 -8.16
N VAL A 110 -59.15 49.91 -8.61
CA VAL A 110 -60.24 50.20 -9.58
C VAL A 110 -61.49 50.77 -8.89
N SER A 111 -62.18 51.70 -9.57
CA SER A 111 -63.42 52.37 -9.17
C SER A 111 -64.49 51.41 -8.58
N LYS A 112 -65.34 51.91 -7.66
CA LYS A 112 -66.45 51.17 -7.02
C LYS A 112 -67.45 50.53 -8.01
N ALA A 113 -67.47 50.95 -9.28
CA ALA A 113 -68.31 50.38 -10.33
C ALA A 113 -67.76 49.07 -10.92
N ALA A 114 -66.44 48.84 -10.86
CA ALA A 114 -65.78 47.65 -11.41
C ALA A 114 -65.64 46.54 -10.35
N LYS A 115 -66.77 46.00 -9.85
CA LYS A 115 -66.74 45.00 -8.76
C LYS A 115 -66.16 43.66 -9.21
N THR A 116 -66.37 43.25 -10.46
CA THR A 116 -65.93 41.97 -11.01
C THR A 116 -64.53 42.02 -11.64
N TRP A 117 -63.93 40.87 -11.93
CA TRP A 117 -62.58 40.76 -12.52
C TRP A 117 -62.53 41.37 -13.92
N GLU A 118 -63.51 41.04 -14.75
CA GLU A 118 -63.66 41.56 -16.11
C GLU A 118 -63.93 43.06 -16.11
N GLY A 119 -64.72 43.55 -15.15
CA GLY A 119 -64.91 44.98 -14.97
C GLY A 119 -63.61 45.70 -14.60
N ALA A 120 -62.75 45.07 -13.80
CA ALA A 120 -61.48 45.67 -13.39
C ALA A 120 -60.48 45.83 -14.55
N TYR A 121 -60.49 44.89 -15.50
CA TYR A 121 -59.58 44.90 -16.65
C TYR A 121 -60.15 45.60 -17.88
N PHE A 122 -61.47 45.62 -18.08
CA PHE A 122 -62.06 45.98 -19.38
C PHE A 122 -63.19 47.01 -19.34
N HIS A 123 -63.64 47.48 -18.16
CA HIS A 123 -64.68 48.51 -18.08
C HIS A 123 -64.11 49.93 -18.28
N MET A 124 -64.66 50.67 -19.25
CA MET A 124 -64.21 52.02 -19.62
C MET A 124 -62.71 52.06 -19.99
N VAL A 125 -62.23 51.02 -20.66
CA VAL A 125 -60.83 50.89 -21.09
C VAL A 125 -60.74 51.10 -22.60
N PRO A 126 -59.80 51.95 -23.09
CA PRO A 126 -59.56 52.12 -24.51
C PRO A 126 -59.29 50.80 -25.23
N THR A 127 -59.73 50.70 -26.49
CA THR A 127 -59.53 49.52 -27.33
C THR A 127 -58.05 49.09 -27.37
N VAL A 128 -57.12 50.03 -27.51
CA VAL A 128 -55.67 49.73 -27.51
C VAL A 128 -55.18 49.14 -26.19
N ALA A 129 -55.71 49.62 -25.06
CA ALA A 129 -55.37 49.11 -23.73
C ALA A 129 -55.96 47.72 -23.49
N ALA A 130 -57.20 47.46 -23.95
CA ALA A 130 -57.80 46.13 -23.90
C ALA A 130 -57.00 45.10 -24.70
N LEU A 131 -56.55 45.45 -25.92
CA LEU A 131 -55.66 44.61 -26.74
C LEU A 131 -54.31 44.35 -26.05
N THR A 132 -53.76 45.35 -25.37
CA THR A 132 -52.50 45.24 -24.62
C THR A 132 -52.65 44.26 -23.44
N ILE A 133 -53.75 44.35 -22.69
CA ILE A 133 -54.06 43.42 -21.58
C ILE A 133 -54.19 41.98 -22.10
N LEU A 134 -54.93 41.77 -23.19
CA LEU A 134 -55.06 40.44 -23.80
C LEU A 134 -53.71 39.91 -24.30
N SER A 135 -52.86 40.78 -24.87
CA SER A 135 -51.51 40.42 -25.30
C SER A 135 -50.61 40.04 -24.12
N LYS A 136 -50.77 40.70 -22.96
CA LYS A 136 -50.09 40.33 -21.72
C LYS A 136 -50.49 38.92 -21.27
N PHE A 137 -51.78 38.57 -21.30
CA PHE A 137 -52.21 37.21 -20.99
C PHE A 137 -51.67 36.18 -21.99
N GLN A 138 -51.62 36.49 -23.29
CA GLN A 138 -50.96 35.63 -24.28
C GLN A 138 -49.49 35.39 -23.96
N ASN A 139 -48.77 36.45 -23.55
CA ASN A 139 -47.37 36.34 -23.15
C ASN A 139 -47.21 35.47 -21.90
N ASP A 140 -48.04 35.67 -20.87
CA ASP A 140 -48.00 34.84 -19.65
C ASP A 140 -48.22 33.35 -19.94
N VAL A 141 -49.13 33.03 -20.87
CA VAL A 141 -49.38 31.66 -21.33
C VAL A 141 -48.13 31.07 -21.99
N LYS A 142 -47.46 31.84 -22.86
CA LYS A 142 -46.24 31.40 -23.55
C LYS A 142 -45.04 31.25 -22.63
N VAL A 143 -44.87 32.15 -21.66
CA VAL A 143 -43.83 32.03 -20.64
C VAL A 143 -44.08 30.79 -19.77
N THR A 144 -45.34 30.54 -19.40
CA THR A 144 -45.72 29.32 -18.67
C THR A 144 -45.40 28.05 -19.46
N GLU A 145 -45.78 28.01 -20.74
CA GLU A 145 -45.50 26.90 -21.65
C GLU A 145 -43.98 26.61 -21.70
N ASN A 146 -43.18 27.65 -21.96
CA ASN A 146 -41.72 27.52 -22.09
C ASN A 146 -41.07 27.01 -20.80
N ASN A 147 -41.40 27.62 -19.65
CA ASN A 147 -40.81 27.23 -18.36
C ASN A 147 -41.04 25.75 -18.03
N ILE A 148 -42.23 25.25 -18.33
CA ILE A 148 -42.59 23.86 -18.03
C ILE A 148 -41.97 22.90 -19.05
N ILE A 149 -41.92 23.27 -20.33
CA ILE A 149 -41.22 22.48 -21.36
C ILE A 149 -39.72 22.39 -21.03
N GLN A 150 -39.10 23.49 -20.60
CA GLN A 150 -37.70 23.50 -20.16
C GLN A 150 -37.49 22.58 -18.96
N GLU A 151 -38.38 22.60 -17.97
CA GLU A 151 -38.29 21.66 -16.84
C GLU A 151 -38.42 20.21 -17.32
N CYS A 152 -39.39 19.91 -18.21
CA CYS A 152 -39.52 18.58 -18.79
C CYS A 152 -38.24 18.15 -19.52
N HIS A 153 -37.60 19.07 -20.27
CA HIS A 153 -36.34 18.82 -20.95
C HIS A 153 -35.19 18.55 -19.96
N ASN A 154 -35.08 19.36 -18.90
CA ASN A 154 -34.09 19.17 -17.85
C ASN A 154 -34.26 17.80 -17.18
N LYS A 155 -35.49 17.36 -16.91
CA LYS A 155 -35.76 16.03 -16.32
C LYS A 155 -35.36 14.87 -17.23
N VAL A 156 -35.35 15.07 -18.55
CA VAL A 156 -34.84 14.08 -19.52
C VAL A 156 -33.32 14.04 -19.51
N GLY A 157 -32.65 15.21 -19.55
CA GLY A 157 -31.19 15.34 -19.66
C GLY A 157 -30.39 15.21 -18.35
N GLU A 158 -31.04 15.16 -17.18
CA GLU A 158 -30.33 15.04 -15.90
C GLU A 158 -29.81 13.60 -15.70
N VAL A 159 -28.58 13.33 -16.17
CA VAL A 159 -27.81 12.14 -15.81
C VAL A 159 -27.29 12.33 -14.39
N LYS A 160 -28.15 12.09 -13.38
CA LYS A 160 -27.67 11.97 -12.01
C LYS A 160 -26.90 10.66 -11.87
N VAL A 161 -25.58 10.74 -11.96
CA VAL A 161 -24.69 9.67 -11.50
C VAL A 161 -24.89 9.54 -9.99
N ARG A 162 -25.61 8.49 -9.59
CA ARG A 162 -25.72 8.10 -8.19
C ARG A 162 -24.58 7.15 -7.86
N TYR A 163 -23.58 7.67 -7.16
CA TYR A 163 -22.66 6.84 -6.39
C TYR A 163 -23.44 6.24 -5.22
N ASP A 164 -23.61 4.92 -5.22
CA ASP A 164 -24.38 4.20 -4.21
C ASP A 164 -23.50 3.53 -3.16
N ARG A 165 -22.18 3.53 -3.35
CA ARG A 165 -21.20 2.98 -2.42
C ARG A 165 -19.96 3.85 -2.27
N PHE A 166 -19.47 3.91 -1.04
CA PHE A 166 -18.24 4.61 -0.66
C PHE A 166 -17.32 3.62 0.06
N ALA A 167 -16.06 3.56 -0.34
CA ALA A 167 -15.05 2.72 0.27
C ALA A 167 -13.85 3.57 0.67
N ALA A 168 -13.29 3.35 1.86
CA ALA A 168 -12.03 3.97 2.24
C ALA A 168 -10.87 3.27 1.51
N ILE A 169 -9.97 4.06 0.96
CA ILE A 169 -8.74 3.59 0.31
C ILE A 169 -7.58 4.05 1.18
N VAL A 170 -6.79 3.09 1.67
CA VAL A 170 -5.58 3.36 2.45
C VAL A 170 -4.41 2.69 1.75
N GLY A 171 -3.34 3.45 1.55
CA GLY A 171 -2.05 2.97 1.07
C GLY A 171 -0.94 3.41 2.02
N GLN A 172 0.15 2.67 2.02
CA GLN A 172 1.34 2.97 2.82
C GLN A 172 2.60 2.72 1.99
N ASN A 173 3.68 3.43 2.29
CA ASN A 173 4.95 3.30 1.57
C ASN A 173 5.64 1.93 1.80
N SER A 174 5.44 1.31 2.96
CA SER A 174 5.96 -0.02 3.27
C SER A 174 5.08 -0.76 4.30
N SER A 175 5.04 -2.08 4.22
CA SER A 175 4.48 -2.96 5.26
C SER A 175 5.52 -3.47 6.26
N TYR A 176 6.80 -3.17 6.03
CA TYR A 176 7.91 -3.57 6.90
C TYR A 176 8.89 -2.40 7.07
N LEU A 177 9.08 -1.97 8.32
CA LEU A 177 9.96 -0.86 8.68
C LEU A 177 10.82 -1.25 9.88
N MET A 178 12.06 -0.79 9.88
CA MET A 178 12.97 -0.86 11.03
C MET A 178 12.76 0.35 11.96
N PRO A 179 13.13 0.25 13.25
CA PRO A 179 13.07 1.39 14.17
C PRO A 179 13.77 2.63 13.61
N GLY A 180 13.07 3.77 13.59
CA GLY A 180 13.56 5.05 13.08
C GLY A 180 13.40 5.27 11.57
N GLN A 181 12.68 4.40 10.85
CA GLN A 181 12.21 4.67 9.49
C GLN A 181 10.81 5.31 9.52
N ASP A 182 10.54 6.20 8.57
CA ASP A 182 9.26 6.91 8.47
C ASP A 182 8.20 6.04 7.77
N LEU A 183 7.04 5.92 8.43
CA LEU A 183 5.84 5.31 7.86
C LEU A 183 4.97 6.39 7.23
N GLU A 184 4.87 6.41 5.90
CA GLU A 184 3.97 7.31 5.18
C GLU A 184 2.66 6.60 4.91
N ILE A 185 1.55 7.21 5.34
CA ILE A 185 0.19 6.70 5.15
C ILE A 185 -0.58 7.68 4.26
N THR A 186 -1.14 7.17 3.17
CA THR A 186 -2.08 7.91 2.31
C THR A 186 -3.47 7.33 2.50
N ALA A 187 -4.45 8.14 2.86
CA ALA A 187 -5.83 7.73 3.02
C ALA A 187 -6.78 8.62 2.20
N GLY A 188 -7.84 8.01 1.66
CA GLY A 188 -8.88 8.71 0.90
C GLY A 188 -10.19 7.91 0.88
N VAL A 189 -11.21 8.46 0.23
CA VAL A 189 -12.50 7.79 0.03
C VAL A 189 -12.74 7.66 -1.47
N GLY A 190 -12.91 6.42 -1.94
CA GLY A 190 -13.41 6.11 -3.27
C GLY A 190 -14.93 6.03 -3.26
N ALA A 191 -15.58 6.59 -4.27
CA ALA A 191 -17.01 6.41 -4.51
C ALA A 191 -17.19 5.62 -5.81
N PHE A 192 -18.06 4.61 -5.82
CA PHE A 192 -18.34 3.81 -7.01
C PHE A 192 -19.84 3.55 -7.17
N SER A 193 -20.25 3.23 -8.40
CA SER A 193 -21.61 2.80 -8.72
C SER A 193 -21.62 1.29 -8.97
N THR A 194 -22.51 0.55 -8.31
CA THR A 194 -22.69 -0.90 -8.58
C THR A 194 -23.09 -1.20 -10.03
N ALA A 195 -23.70 -0.22 -10.72
CA ALA A 195 -24.13 -0.36 -12.11
C ALA A 195 -22.98 -0.28 -13.13
N SER A 196 -21.81 0.24 -12.74
CA SER A 196 -20.67 0.43 -13.66
C SER A 196 -19.81 -0.84 -13.85
N LEU A 197 -20.12 -1.93 -13.12
CA LEU A 197 -19.50 -3.27 -13.21
C LEU A 197 -18.01 -3.26 -13.64
N PRO A 198 -17.10 -2.72 -12.82
CA PRO A 198 -15.70 -2.64 -13.19
C PRO A 198 -15.06 -4.03 -13.31
N THR A 199 -14.15 -4.17 -14.27
CA THR A 199 -13.32 -5.37 -14.44
C THR A 199 -11.93 -5.09 -13.88
N ILE A 200 -11.47 -5.91 -12.94
CA ILE A 200 -10.16 -5.77 -12.31
C ILE A 200 -9.27 -6.94 -12.73
N ASN A 201 -8.07 -6.63 -13.20
CA ASN A 201 -7.02 -7.59 -13.49
C ASN A 201 -5.85 -7.39 -12.51
N ILE A 202 -5.45 -8.45 -11.80
CA ILE A 202 -4.36 -8.43 -10.81
C ILE A 202 -3.35 -9.49 -11.23
N GLY A 203 -2.14 -9.06 -11.59
CA GLY A 203 -1.06 -9.98 -11.98
C GLY A 203 -1.39 -10.88 -13.18
N GLY A 204 -2.24 -10.40 -14.10
CA GLY A 204 -2.68 -11.15 -15.28
C GLY A 204 -4.00 -11.91 -15.10
N ALA A 205 -4.50 -12.10 -13.87
CA ALA A 205 -5.78 -12.76 -13.61
C ALA A 205 -6.94 -11.76 -13.48
N ASN A 206 -8.06 -12.04 -14.14
CA ASN A 206 -9.30 -11.27 -13.93
C ASN A 206 -9.95 -11.68 -12.60
N VAL A 207 -10.24 -10.68 -11.76
CA VAL A 207 -10.76 -10.86 -10.40
C VAL A 207 -12.13 -10.19 -10.32
N THR A 208 -13.12 -10.93 -9.81
CA THR A 208 -14.48 -10.41 -9.64
C THR A 208 -14.51 -9.41 -8.50
N VAL A 209 -15.20 -8.29 -8.73
CA VAL A 209 -15.41 -7.26 -7.72
C VAL A 209 -16.45 -7.74 -6.72
N GLY A 210 -16.09 -7.70 -5.43
CA GLY A 210 -16.96 -8.09 -4.33
C GLY A 210 -18.06 -7.05 -4.02
N PRO A 211 -18.94 -7.36 -3.06
CA PRO A 211 -20.08 -6.50 -2.68
C PRO A 211 -19.70 -5.08 -2.23
N GLU A 212 -18.46 -4.91 -1.78
CA GLU A 212 -17.91 -3.64 -1.30
C GLU A 212 -17.10 -2.88 -2.36
N GLY A 213 -17.12 -3.31 -3.62
CA GLY A 213 -16.37 -2.66 -4.71
C GLY A 213 -14.88 -2.98 -4.71
N THR A 214 -14.46 -3.97 -3.91
CA THR A 214 -13.07 -4.40 -3.80
C THR A 214 -12.89 -5.79 -4.42
N ALA A 215 -11.76 -6.01 -5.08
CA ALA A 215 -11.34 -7.31 -5.58
C ALA A 215 -10.22 -7.86 -4.69
N LEU A 216 -10.34 -9.12 -4.28
CA LEU A 216 -9.34 -9.79 -3.47
C LEU A 216 -8.67 -10.91 -4.28
N GLN A 217 -7.36 -10.79 -4.44
CA GLN A 217 -6.53 -11.84 -5.03
C GLN A 217 -5.43 -12.20 -4.05
N LYS A 218 -5.29 -13.50 -3.76
CA LYS A 218 -4.16 -14.03 -2.98
C LYS A 218 -3.06 -14.44 -3.96
N ILE A 219 -1.85 -13.94 -3.75
CA ILE A 219 -0.66 -14.28 -4.51
C ILE A 219 0.36 -14.84 -3.53
N THR A 220 0.86 -16.04 -3.80
CA THR A 220 1.98 -16.61 -3.05
C THR A 220 3.25 -15.87 -3.43
N ALA A 221 3.95 -15.33 -2.44
CA ALA A 221 5.20 -14.61 -2.62
C ALA A 221 6.28 -15.51 -3.29
N GLY A 222 7.01 -14.95 -4.24
CA GLY A 222 8.11 -15.63 -4.96
C GLY A 222 9.40 -15.72 -4.16
N GLY A 223 10.54 -15.83 -4.86
CA GLY A 223 11.87 -15.87 -4.25
C GLY A 223 12.24 -14.59 -3.48
N ILE A 224 13.37 -14.60 -2.77
CA ILE A 224 13.86 -13.46 -1.99
C ILE A 224 14.11 -12.24 -2.89
N GLY A 225 13.74 -11.04 -2.44
CA GLY A 225 13.99 -9.78 -3.14
C GLY A 225 12.73 -8.97 -3.44
N PRO A 226 12.87 -7.86 -4.19
CA PRO A 226 11.76 -7.01 -4.59
C PRO A 226 10.94 -7.65 -5.70
N HIS A 227 9.63 -7.48 -5.64
CA HIS A 227 8.64 -7.96 -6.60
C HIS A 227 7.59 -6.88 -6.86
N SER A 228 6.91 -6.99 -8.00
CA SER A 228 5.81 -6.10 -8.34
C SER A 228 4.65 -6.87 -8.95
N VAL A 229 3.44 -6.40 -8.67
CA VAL A 229 2.19 -6.93 -9.20
C VAL A 229 1.47 -5.82 -9.94
N PRO A 230 1.31 -5.90 -11.27
CA PRO A 230 0.51 -4.94 -12.01
C PRO A 230 -0.97 -5.15 -11.69
N VAL A 231 -1.68 -4.04 -11.46
CA VAL A 231 -3.12 -3.98 -11.26
C VAL A 231 -3.71 -3.07 -12.33
N ARG A 232 -4.65 -3.60 -13.11
CA ARG A 232 -5.37 -2.87 -14.14
C ARG A 232 -6.86 -2.88 -13.81
N ILE A 233 -7.45 -1.71 -13.69
CA ILE A 233 -8.89 -1.52 -13.42
C ILE A 233 -9.52 -0.89 -14.64
N THR A 234 -10.53 -1.55 -15.22
CA THR A 234 -11.33 -1.02 -16.32
C THR A 234 -12.74 -0.72 -15.82
N TYR A 235 -13.23 0.50 -16.03
CA TYR A 235 -14.58 0.92 -15.62
C TYR A 235 -15.21 1.83 -16.66
N THR A 236 -16.54 1.88 -16.71
CA THR A 236 -17.26 2.80 -17.60
C THR A 236 -17.51 4.13 -16.88
N ASP A 237 -17.12 5.25 -17.49
CA ASP A 237 -17.35 6.59 -16.97
C ASP A 237 -18.79 7.10 -17.17
N GLN A 238 -19.03 8.36 -16.79
CA GLN A 238 -20.34 8.99 -16.84
C GLN A 238 -20.86 9.21 -18.27
N ASP A 239 -19.96 9.22 -19.26
CA ASP A 239 -20.27 9.40 -20.68
C ASP A 239 -20.40 8.05 -21.40
N GLY A 240 -20.38 6.94 -20.67
CA GLY A 240 -20.43 5.59 -21.23
C GLY A 240 -19.11 5.13 -21.87
N LYS A 241 -18.00 5.86 -21.66
CA LYS A 241 -16.70 5.51 -22.22
C LYS A 241 -15.91 4.61 -21.26
N PRO A 242 -15.24 3.57 -21.77
CA PRO A 242 -14.35 2.76 -20.95
C PRO A 242 -13.10 3.56 -20.57
N GLN A 243 -12.81 3.57 -19.28
CA GLN A 243 -11.61 4.13 -18.67
C GLN A 243 -10.75 3.01 -18.12
N VAL A 244 -9.43 3.20 -18.19
CA VAL A 244 -8.45 2.24 -17.70
C VAL A 244 -7.51 2.96 -16.73
N VAL A 245 -7.37 2.39 -15.53
CA VAL A 245 -6.40 2.84 -14.53
C VAL A 245 -5.44 1.70 -14.25
N GLU A 246 -4.15 1.97 -14.41
CA GLU A 246 -3.08 1.01 -14.15
C GLU A 246 -2.27 1.47 -12.94
N LYS A 247 -2.00 0.54 -12.04
CA LYS A 247 -1.19 0.78 -10.85
C LYS A 247 -0.35 -0.44 -10.55
N THR A 248 0.88 -0.22 -10.09
CA THR A 248 1.78 -1.30 -9.70
C THR A 248 1.82 -1.37 -8.18
N VAL A 249 1.65 -2.58 -7.63
CA VAL A 249 1.83 -2.85 -6.20
C VAL A 249 3.18 -3.52 -6.01
N GLU A 250 4.08 -2.87 -5.27
CA GLU A 250 5.41 -3.39 -4.97
C GLU A 250 5.42 -4.09 -3.61
N TYR A 251 6.16 -5.20 -3.51
CA TYR A 251 6.38 -5.92 -2.25
C TYR A 251 7.77 -6.55 -2.23
N THR A 252 8.37 -6.68 -1.04
CA THR A 252 9.69 -7.31 -0.88
C THR A 252 9.56 -8.57 -0.05
N VAL A 253 10.13 -9.66 -0.55
CA VAL A 253 10.21 -10.94 0.15
C VAL A 253 11.53 -11.01 0.91
N GLY A 254 11.45 -10.90 2.24
CA GLY A 254 12.59 -11.10 3.12
C GLY A 254 12.85 -12.59 3.38
N GLN A 255 14.10 -12.93 3.69
CA GLN A 255 14.44 -14.23 4.26
C GLN A 255 14.38 -14.14 5.78
N SER A 256 13.61 -15.02 6.42
CA SER A 256 13.71 -15.21 7.87
C SER A 256 14.95 -16.06 8.14
N ASN A 257 16.00 -15.44 8.69
CA ASN A 257 17.17 -16.15 9.21
C ASN A 257 17.15 -16.09 10.74
N ALA A 258 16.92 -17.24 11.39
CA ALA A 258 17.15 -17.36 12.82
C ALA A 258 18.65 -17.51 13.07
N SER A 259 19.24 -16.61 13.85
CA SER A 259 20.62 -16.76 14.32
C SER A 259 20.63 -17.55 15.61
N ILE A 260 21.11 -18.80 15.57
CA ILE A 260 21.33 -19.61 16.76
C ILE A 260 22.81 -19.51 17.11
N ALA A 261 23.12 -18.92 18.27
CA ALA A 261 24.47 -18.83 18.80
C ALA A 261 24.54 -19.50 20.17
N LEU A 262 25.68 -20.11 20.49
CA LEU A 262 25.94 -20.69 21.79
C LEU A 262 26.69 -19.67 22.65
N ASP A 263 26.08 -19.21 23.75
CA ASP A 263 26.63 -18.17 24.63
C ASP A 263 28.01 -18.51 25.19
N LYS A 264 28.34 -19.79 25.31
CA LYS A 264 29.65 -20.26 25.81
C LYS A 264 30.70 -20.50 24.72
N MET A 265 30.33 -20.38 23.44
CA MET A 265 31.25 -20.58 22.30
C MET A 265 31.72 -19.27 21.65
N ASN A 266 31.38 -18.11 22.22
CA ASN A 266 31.89 -16.80 21.78
C ASN A 266 33.36 -16.57 22.19
N VAL A 267 34.26 -17.43 21.71
CA VAL A 267 35.69 -17.40 22.04
C VAL A 267 36.52 -17.21 20.77
N LEU A 268 37.47 -16.27 20.81
CA LEU A 268 38.52 -16.09 19.82
C LEU A 268 39.85 -16.55 20.42
N TYR A 269 40.61 -17.35 19.67
CA TYR A 269 41.88 -17.87 20.10
C TYR A 269 43.04 -17.05 19.53
N ILE A 270 43.99 -16.73 20.40
CA ILE A 270 45.25 -16.07 20.04
C ILE A 270 46.12 -17.03 19.23
N GLY A 271 46.79 -16.54 18.19
CA GLY A 271 47.76 -17.31 17.41
C GLY A 271 47.18 -18.18 16.29
N VAL A 272 45.85 -18.15 16.09
CA VAL A 272 45.17 -18.85 14.98
C VAL A 272 44.19 -17.92 14.26
N PRO A 273 43.97 -18.10 12.96
CA PRO A 273 42.94 -17.35 12.23
C PRO A 273 41.55 -17.79 12.71
N ASN A 274 40.76 -16.87 13.26
CA ASN A 274 39.41 -17.15 13.75
C ASN A 274 38.37 -16.85 12.66
N PRO A 275 37.76 -17.85 12.00
CA PRO A 275 36.78 -17.60 10.95
C PRO A 275 35.46 -17.11 11.53
N LEU A 276 34.89 -16.08 10.91
CA LEU A 276 33.65 -15.44 11.31
C LEU A 276 32.69 -15.36 10.12
N SER A 277 31.42 -15.62 10.38
CA SER A 277 30.35 -15.36 9.42
C SER A 277 29.48 -14.25 9.96
N VAL A 278 29.35 -13.17 9.19
CA VAL A 278 28.56 -11.99 9.56
C VAL A 278 27.42 -11.87 8.56
N ALA A 279 26.19 -11.84 9.08
CA ALA A 279 24.99 -11.57 8.33
C ALA A 279 24.24 -10.42 9.01
N ALA A 280 23.80 -9.44 8.23
CA ALA A 280 22.98 -8.33 8.72
C ALA A 280 21.73 -8.21 7.84
N SER A 281 20.58 -7.98 8.47
CA SER A 281 19.34 -7.71 7.76
C SER A 281 19.37 -6.29 7.18
N GLY A 282 18.89 -6.12 5.94
CA GLY A 282 18.68 -4.80 5.33
C GLY A 282 19.83 -4.23 4.50
N GLY A 283 20.90 -4.99 4.20
CA GLY A 283 21.97 -4.55 3.30
C GLY A 283 22.61 -5.70 2.53
N GLY A 284 22.94 -5.47 1.26
CA GLY A 284 23.86 -6.35 0.51
C GLY A 284 25.26 -6.30 1.11
N ASP A 285 26.10 -7.30 0.83
CA ASP A 285 27.44 -7.47 1.41
C ASP A 285 28.39 -6.26 1.22
N ASP A 286 28.09 -5.39 0.26
CA ASP A 286 28.83 -4.17 -0.07
C ASP A 286 28.54 -3.01 0.90
N LYS A 287 27.40 -3.08 1.59
CA LYS A 287 26.91 -2.07 2.54
C LYS A 287 27.22 -2.40 3.99
N ILE A 288 27.81 -3.58 4.23
CA ILE A 288 28.16 -4.09 5.54
C ILE A 288 29.60 -3.69 5.86
N SER A 289 29.77 -2.98 6.97
CA SER A 289 31.06 -2.71 7.59
C SER A 289 31.15 -3.43 8.94
N VAL A 290 32.29 -4.07 9.20
CA VAL A 290 32.52 -4.83 10.44
C VAL A 290 33.78 -4.30 11.11
N ALA A 291 33.68 -3.99 12.41
CA ALA A 291 34.81 -3.52 13.21
C ALA A 291 35.01 -4.42 14.44
N ILE A 292 36.26 -4.52 14.88
CA ILE A 292 36.65 -5.22 16.10
C ILE A 292 37.35 -4.24 17.05
N VAL A 293 36.99 -4.29 18.33
CA VAL A 293 37.55 -3.44 19.38
C VAL A 293 37.89 -4.29 20.58
N GLY A 294 39.11 -4.13 21.13
CA GLY A 294 39.60 -4.92 22.25
C GLY A 294 40.37 -6.18 21.83
N GLY A 295 41.13 -6.75 22.77
CA GLY A 295 41.90 -7.99 22.56
C GLY A 295 43.05 -7.91 21.55
N GLY A 296 43.48 -6.70 21.17
CA GLY A 296 44.45 -6.50 20.08
C GLY A 296 43.93 -6.98 18.72
N GLY A 297 42.60 -6.96 18.55
CA GLY A 297 41.92 -7.55 17.41
C GLY A 297 42.13 -6.82 16.09
N SER A 298 42.20 -7.59 15.00
CA SER A 298 42.10 -7.12 13.62
C SER A 298 41.19 -8.04 12.81
N LEU A 299 40.53 -7.50 11.80
CA LEU A 299 39.61 -8.23 10.91
C LEU A 299 40.08 -8.14 9.46
N SER A 300 39.98 -9.24 8.74
CA SER A 300 40.23 -9.31 7.29
C SER A 300 39.03 -9.91 6.58
N LYS A 301 38.47 -9.21 5.58
CA LYS A 301 37.39 -9.73 4.74
C LYS A 301 37.97 -10.74 3.76
N VAL A 302 37.47 -11.97 3.79
CA VAL A 302 37.92 -13.06 2.90
C VAL A 302 36.85 -13.48 1.88
N GLY A 303 35.63 -12.97 2.04
CA GLY A 303 34.54 -13.17 1.10
C GLY A 303 33.27 -12.46 1.57
N ASN A 304 32.20 -12.62 0.81
CA ASN A 304 30.87 -12.10 1.15
C ASN A 304 30.38 -12.69 2.48
N GLY A 305 30.09 -11.83 3.45
CA GLY A 305 29.75 -12.22 4.83
C GLY A 305 30.82 -13.05 5.57
N LYS A 306 32.05 -13.19 5.06
CA LYS A 306 33.12 -14.02 5.65
C LYS A 306 34.34 -13.19 6.03
N TYR A 307 34.76 -13.33 7.28
CA TYR A 307 35.88 -12.60 7.86
C TYR A 307 36.82 -13.53 8.63
N ILE A 308 38.08 -13.15 8.75
CA ILE A 308 39.03 -13.76 9.67
C ILE A 308 39.39 -12.71 10.73
N ALA A 309 39.20 -13.06 12.00
CA ALA A 309 39.68 -12.28 13.14
C ALA A 309 41.02 -12.82 13.65
N ASN A 310 41.98 -11.93 13.83
CA ASN A 310 43.24 -12.19 14.52
C ASN A 310 43.25 -11.38 15.82
N VAL A 311 43.59 -12.01 16.94
CA VAL A 311 43.60 -11.41 18.28
C VAL A 311 44.94 -11.68 18.97
N GLY A 312 45.34 -10.78 19.86
CA GLY A 312 46.67 -10.79 20.47
C GLY A 312 46.72 -10.64 21.99
N ALA A 313 45.61 -10.29 22.64
CA ALA A 313 45.58 -10.07 24.09
C ALA A 313 44.34 -10.70 24.75
N VAL A 314 44.56 -11.43 25.84
CA VAL A 314 43.50 -12.06 26.63
C VAL A 314 42.56 -10.99 27.20
N THR A 315 41.26 -11.15 26.97
CA THR A 315 40.21 -10.24 27.48
C THR A 315 38.84 -10.92 27.45
N ASP A 316 37.89 -10.42 28.23
CA ASP A 316 36.48 -10.79 28.15
C ASP A 316 35.63 -9.77 27.38
N ASP A 317 36.23 -8.66 26.96
CA ASP A 317 35.53 -7.53 26.33
C ASP A 317 36.04 -7.24 24.91
N CYS A 318 36.16 -8.28 24.07
CA CYS A 318 36.45 -8.10 22.65
C CYS A 318 35.12 -7.95 21.89
N LYS A 319 34.87 -6.78 21.32
CA LYS A 319 33.59 -6.42 20.71
C LYS A 319 33.71 -6.43 19.20
N ILE A 320 32.80 -7.13 18.53
CA ILE A 320 32.64 -7.07 17.08
C ILE A 320 31.33 -6.36 16.77
N SER A 321 31.40 -5.21 16.10
CA SER A 321 30.25 -4.41 15.69
C SER A 321 30.03 -4.50 14.19
N VAL A 322 28.75 -4.50 13.80
CA VAL A 322 28.30 -4.57 12.42
C VAL A 322 27.48 -3.33 12.12
N THR A 323 27.87 -2.61 11.06
CA THR A 323 27.22 -1.38 10.61
C THR A 323 26.69 -1.60 9.19
N VAL A 324 25.45 -1.19 8.94
CA VAL A 324 24.81 -1.23 7.62
C VAL A 324 24.43 0.19 7.22
N ASP A 325 24.91 0.66 6.07
CA ASP A 325 24.66 2.03 5.58
C ASP A 325 24.91 3.13 6.65
N GLY A 326 26.00 2.98 7.42
CA GLY A 326 26.41 3.93 8.47
C GLY A 326 25.66 3.82 9.80
N LYS A 327 24.65 2.95 9.93
CA LYS A 327 23.91 2.70 11.18
C LYS A 327 24.35 1.40 11.83
N LEU A 328 24.52 1.41 13.16
CA LEU A 328 24.85 0.20 13.92
C LEU A 328 23.69 -0.80 13.82
N ALA A 329 23.94 -1.93 13.17
CA ALA A 329 22.97 -3.02 13.01
C ALA A 329 23.00 -3.99 14.19
N GLY A 330 24.18 -4.17 14.80
CA GLY A 330 24.33 -5.03 15.97
C GLY A 330 25.76 -5.11 16.46
N GLN A 331 25.92 -5.68 17.65
CA GLN A 331 27.23 -5.89 18.26
C GLN A 331 27.22 -7.18 19.08
N SER A 332 28.32 -7.93 19.04
CA SER A 332 28.52 -9.13 19.85
C SER A 332 29.83 -9.04 20.63
N VAL A 333 29.81 -9.58 21.84
CA VAL A 333 30.99 -9.64 22.72
C VAL A 333 31.59 -11.04 22.64
N PHE A 334 32.91 -11.10 22.49
CA PHE A 334 33.73 -12.30 22.42
C PHE A 334 34.78 -12.26 23.54
N ARG A 335 35.12 -13.45 24.02
CA ARG A 335 36.22 -13.68 24.95
C ARG A 335 37.46 -14.05 24.15
N VAL A 336 38.58 -13.42 24.42
CA VAL A 336 39.87 -13.79 23.84
C VAL A 336 40.59 -14.71 24.82
N ARG A 337 41.04 -15.86 24.34
CA ARG A 337 41.76 -16.87 25.12
C ARG A 337 43.00 -17.34 24.38
N THR A 338 43.98 -17.82 25.12
CA THR A 338 45.10 -18.57 24.56
C THR A 338 44.62 -19.96 24.14
N ILE A 339 45.35 -20.58 23.22
CA ILE A 339 45.18 -21.99 22.89
C ILE A 339 45.51 -22.80 24.16
N PRO A 340 44.72 -23.83 24.52
CA PRO A 340 45.04 -24.65 25.68
C PRO A 340 46.41 -25.33 25.53
N GLU A 341 46.98 -25.74 26.66
CA GLU A 341 48.28 -26.41 26.67
C GLU A 341 48.26 -27.71 25.86
N ALA A 342 49.32 -27.94 25.08
CA ALA A 342 49.48 -29.17 24.32
C ALA A 342 49.75 -30.35 25.25
N GLN A 343 49.23 -31.51 24.87
CA GLN A 343 49.51 -32.79 25.49
C GLN A 343 50.53 -33.54 24.64
N ALA A 344 51.53 -34.11 25.30
CA ALA A 344 52.47 -35.02 24.65
C ALA A 344 51.93 -36.46 24.70
N TYR A 345 52.44 -37.31 23.82
CA TYR A 345 52.13 -38.75 23.81
C TYR A 345 53.22 -39.53 23.06
N VAL A 346 53.28 -40.83 23.29
CA VAL A 346 54.16 -41.76 22.57
C VAL A 346 53.29 -42.86 21.96
N GLY A 347 53.33 -43.02 20.64
CA GLY A 347 52.54 -44.03 19.93
C GLY A 347 51.01 -43.89 20.06
N GLY A 348 50.52 -42.72 20.44
CA GLY A 348 49.09 -42.47 20.70
C GLY A 348 48.63 -42.89 22.11
N HIS A 349 49.53 -43.41 22.95
CA HIS A 349 49.23 -43.83 24.31
C HIS A 349 49.31 -42.65 25.30
N PRO A 350 48.26 -42.38 26.09
CA PRO A 350 48.30 -41.40 27.17
C PRO A 350 49.27 -41.79 28.29
N SER A 351 49.69 -40.80 29.08
CA SER A 351 50.46 -41.03 30.32
C SER A 351 49.68 -41.92 31.29
N GLY A 352 50.37 -42.87 31.91
CA GLY A 352 49.83 -43.88 32.83
C GLY A 352 49.53 -45.24 32.16
N ASP A 353 49.63 -45.33 30.83
CA ASP A 353 49.30 -46.56 30.11
C ASP A 353 50.35 -47.67 30.30
N ASN A 354 49.86 -48.92 30.21
CA ASN A 354 50.68 -50.12 30.21
C ASN A 354 51.05 -50.53 28.79
N ILE A 355 52.28 -50.27 28.37
CA ILE A 355 52.77 -50.49 27.00
C ILE A 355 53.73 -51.69 27.00
N SER A 356 53.64 -52.58 26.01
CA SER A 356 54.62 -53.68 25.94
C SER A 356 56.01 -53.15 25.59
N ALA A 357 57.07 -53.81 26.08
CA ALA A 357 58.44 -53.39 25.77
C ALA A 357 58.71 -53.28 24.26
N GLY A 358 58.20 -54.23 23.46
CA GLY A 358 58.34 -54.23 22.01
C GLY A 358 57.62 -53.07 21.33
N GLU A 359 56.41 -52.74 21.79
CA GLU A 359 55.61 -51.64 21.25
C GLU A 359 56.21 -50.27 21.57
N PHE A 360 56.72 -50.07 22.79
CA PHE A 360 57.40 -48.83 23.15
C PHE A 360 58.69 -48.67 22.32
N LYS A 361 59.49 -49.73 22.19
CA LYS A 361 60.69 -49.74 21.35
C LYS A 361 60.41 -49.52 19.86
N ALA A 362 59.21 -49.83 19.38
CA ALA A 362 58.84 -49.58 17.98
C ALA A 362 58.52 -48.09 17.70
N GLN A 363 58.29 -47.27 18.73
CA GLN A 363 57.93 -45.87 18.53
C GLN A 363 59.09 -45.04 18.02
N ALA A 364 58.78 -44.13 17.11
CA ALA A 364 59.77 -43.25 16.49
C ALA A 364 60.13 -42.04 17.35
N GLY A 365 59.28 -41.66 18.32
CA GLY A 365 59.48 -40.45 19.10
C GLY A 365 58.28 -40.01 19.93
N VAL A 366 58.38 -38.79 20.46
CA VAL A 366 57.34 -38.08 21.21
C VAL A 366 56.51 -37.25 20.23
N GLY A 367 55.20 -37.45 20.25
CA GLY A 367 54.22 -36.59 19.58
C GLY A 367 53.68 -35.53 20.55
N ALA A 368 53.16 -34.43 19.98
CA ALA A 368 52.43 -33.42 20.75
C ALA A 368 51.19 -32.95 19.98
N GLY A 369 50.15 -32.58 20.70
CA GLY A 369 48.91 -32.10 20.11
C GLY A 369 47.86 -31.73 21.16
N ILE A 370 46.66 -31.39 20.70
CA ILE A 370 45.53 -31.11 21.58
C ILE A 370 44.34 -31.97 21.16
N LYS A 371 43.74 -32.68 22.12
CA LYS A 371 42.55 -33.50 21.89
C LYS A 371 41.29 -32.66 22.06
N ASN A 372 40.27 -32.90 21.24
CA ASN A 372 38.96 -32.26 21.31
C ASN A 372 38.98 -30.72 21.16
N PHE A 373 39.89 -30.20 20.33
CA PHE A 373 39.96 -28.77 20.04
C PHE A 373 39.30 -28.44 18.68
N PRO A 374 38.53 -27.35 18.55
CA PRO A 374 37.86 -27.01 17.28
C PRO A 374 38.81 -26.69 16.12
N PHE A 375 40.07 -26.38 16.38
CA PHE A 375 41.07 -26.08 15.36
C PHE A 375 42.02 -27.26 15.17
N GLN A 376 42.35 -27.54 13.92
CA GLN A 376 43.44 -28.44 13.57
C GLN A 376 44.76 -27.66 13.67
N LEU A 377 45.58 -28.03 14.66
CA LEU A 377 46.83 -27.34 14.98
C LEU A 377 47.99 -28.32 14.89
N GLU A 378 49.09 -27.85 14.31
CA GLU A 378 50.35 -28.59 14.28
C GLU A 378 51.27 -28.14 15.41
N TYR A 379 51.86 -29.11 16.09
CA TYR A 379 52.79 -28.87 17.20
C TYR A 379 54.13 -29.54 16.91
N GLN A 380 55.21 -28.87 17.32
CA GLN A 380 56.56 -29.40 17.17
C GLN A 380 57.18 -29.67 18.55
N VAL A 381 57.60 -30.90 18.80
CA VAL A 381 58.42 -31.22 19.97
C VAL A 381 59.85 -30.71 19.74
N VAL A 382 60.30 -29.84 20.65
CA VAL A 382 61.62 -29.17 20.60
C VAL A 382 62.66 -29.97 21.36
N SER A 383 62.32 -30.44 22.56
CA SER A 383 63.20 -31.23 23.42
C SER A 383 62.39 -32.00 24.46
N TYR A 384 62.99 -33.02 25.04
CA TYR A 384 62.46 -33.77 26.17
C TYR A 384 63.63 -34.40 26.94
N THR A 385 63.36 -34.94 28.12
CA THR A 385 64.30 -35.79 28.85
C THR A 385 63.68 -37.17 28.99
N PHE A 386 64.39 -38.19 28.52
CA PHE A 386 63.99 -39.59 28.66
C PHE A 386 64.63 -40.17 29.92
N THR A 387 63.83 -40.74 30.80
CA THR A 387 64.27 -41.42 32.01
C THR A 387 63.71 -42.84 32.05
N CYS A 388 64.53 -43.82 32.38
CA CYS A 388 64.08 -45.21 32.53
C CYS A 388 64.74 -45.85 33.76
N ASP A 389 63.96 -46.63 34.50
CA ASP A 389 64.49 -47.42 35.60
C ASP A 389 65.43 -48.52 35.10
N THR A 390 66.47 -48.81 35.87
CA THR A 390 67.39 -49.93 35.66
C THR A 390 67.42 -50.80 36.90
N ASP A 391 68.21 -51.87 36.91
CA ASP A 391 68.20 -52.83 38.03
C ASP A 391 68.71 -52.22 39.35
N ASP A 392 69.56 -51.18 39.29
CA ASP A 392 70.22 -50.57 40.46
C ASP A 392 69.97 -49.04 40.62
N ASP A 393 69.51 -48.33 39.57
CA ASP A 393 69.31 -46.86 39.58
C ASP A 393 68.41 -46.42 38.39
N ILE A 394 68.42 -45.13 38.02
CA ILE A 394 67.78 -44.57 36.82
C ILE A 394 68.81 -44.12 35.78
N ILE A 395 68.45 -44.19 34.50
CA ILE A 395 69.19 -43.52 33.42
C ILE A 395 68.37 -42.36 32.88
N SER A 396 68.98 -41.17 32.79
CA SER A 396 68.34 -39.97 32.23
C SER A 396 69.15 -39.42 31.06
N VAL A 397 68.50 -39.23 29.91
CA VAL A 397 69.12 -38.81 28.66
C VAL A 397 68.31 -37.68 28.02
N PRO A 398 68.92 -36.51 27.74
CA PRO A 398 68.23 -35.44 27.02
C PRO A 398 68.04 -35.81 25.54
N GLY A 399 66.83 -35.58 25.05
CA GLY A 399 66.43 -35.70 23.64
C GLY A 399 66.24 -34.33 22.98
N SER A 400 66.62 -34.23 21.71
CA SER A 400 66.41 -33.05 20.87
C SER A 400 65.49 -33.39 19.70
N GLY A 401 64.50 -32.54 19.45
CA GLY A 401 63.42 -32.79 18.50
C GLY A 401 62.44 -33.85 18.99
N ALA A 402 61.56 -34.30 18.09
CA ALA A 402 60.55 -35.31 18.40
C ALA A 402 61.11 -36.74 18.46
N ALA A 403 62.15 -37.05 17.68
CA ALA A 403 62.58 -38.42 17.44
C ALA A 403 63.34 -39.04 18.63
N PHE A 404 63.14 -40.35 18.84
CA PHE A 404 63.99 -41.18 19.69
C PHE A 404 65.25 -41.55 18.90
N ALA A 405 66.27 -40.70 18.97
CA ALA A 405 67.53 -40.83 18.23
C ALA A 405 68.76 -40.85 19.16
N GLY A 406 69.90 -41.30 18.63
CA GLY A 406 71.20 -41.23 19.30
C GLY A 406 71.22 -41.89 20.69
N ALA A 407 71.63 -41.13 21.71
CA ALA A 407 71.72 -41.61 23.08
C ALA A 407 70.37 -42.06 23.65
N VAL A 408 69.27 -41.38 23.30
CA VAL A 408 67.91 -41.76 23.72
C VAL A 408 67.53 -43.10 23.14
N ARG A 409 67.77 -43.32 21.84
CA ARG A 409 67.49 -44.61 21.20
C ARG A 409 68.27 -45.75 21.85
N THR A 410 69.55 -45.51 22.10
CA THR A 410 70.42 -46.50 22.75
C THR A 410 69.93 -46.84 24.15
N ALA A 411 69.49 -45.84 24.92
CA ALA A 411 68.91 -46.04 26.25
C ALA A 411 67.60 -46.83 26.19
N ILE A 412 66.73 -46.55 25.21
CA ILE A 412 65.48 -47.29 24.99
C ILE A 412 65.79 -48.76 24.69
N ASP A 413 66.68 -49.03 23.73
CA ASP A 413 66.95 -50.41 23.28
C ASP A 413 67.56 -51.28 24.38
N ARG A 414 68.44 -50.70 25.20
CA ARG A 414 69.14 -51.40 26.28
C ARG A 414 68.30 -51.54 27.55
N ASN A 415 67.56 -50.49 27.92
CA ASN A 415 66.98 -50.40 29.26
C ASN A 415 65.47 -50.55 29.31
N VAL A 416 64.74 -50.43 28.20
CA VAL A 416 63.29 -50.66 28.24
C VAL A 416 63.04 -52.17 28.23
N SER A 417 62.47 -52.70 29.32
CA SER A 417 62.05 -54.11 29.45
C SER A 417 60.81 -54.21 30.33
N ALA A 418 60.12 -55.34 30.27
CA ALA A 418 58.97 -55.62 31.12
C ALA A 418 59.29 -55.41 32.61
N GLY A 419 58.37 -54.80 33.34
CA GLY A 419 58.49 -54.46 34.76
C GLY A 419 59.11 -53.08 35.04
N ARG A 420 59.60 -52.35 34.03
CA ARG A 420 60.25 -51.04 34.22
C ARG A 420 59.30 -49.87 34.01
N MET A 421 59.61 -48.74 34.64
CA MET A 421 58.96 -47.47 34.39
C MET A 421 59.79 -46.64 33.40
N VAL A 422 59.09 -45.99 32.48
CA VAL A 422 59.67 -44.98 31.58
C VAL A 422 58.99 -43.65 31.85
N THR A 423 59.77 -42.61 32.07
CA THR A 423 59.30 -41.24 32.22
C THR A 423 59.88 -40.38 31.09
N ILE A 424 59.05 -39.56 30.49
CA ILE A 424 59.47 -38.50 29.57
C ILE A 424 59.02 -37.18 30.16
N ASP A 425 59.95 -36.37 30.62
CA ASP A 425 59.68 -35.09 31.28
C ASP A 425 60.37 -33.92 30.55
N ASN A 426 60.15 -32.70 31.04
CA ASN A 426 60.69 -31.47 30.45
C ASN A 426 60.38 -31.34 28.95
N ILE A 427 59.21 -31.84 28.52
CA ILE A 427 58.81 -31.87 27.11
C ILE A 427 58.49 -30.45 26.66
N LYS A 428 59.38 -29.85 25.88
CA LYS A 428 59.18 -28.52 25.29
C LYS A 428 58.49 -28.67 23.95
N VAL A 429 57.33 -28.03 23.80
CA VAL A 429 56.50 -28.07 22.60
C VAL A 429 56.31 -26.66 22.08
N LYS A 430 56.56 -26.47 20.79
CA LYS A 430 56.27 -25.24 20.07
C LYS A 430 54.90 -25.34 19.39
N GLY A 431 54.02 -24.40 19.71
CA GLY A 431 52.69 -24.28 19.10
C GLY A 431 52.69 -23.48 17.80
N PRO A 432 51.53 -23.44 17.11
CA PRO A 432 51.34 -22.65 15.88
C PRO A 432 51.43 -21.13 16.13
N ASP A 433 51.21 -20.71 17.38
CA ASP A 433 51.41 -19.34 17.87
C ASP A 433 52.90 -18.98 18.04
N GLY A 434 53.81 -19.90 17.77
CA GLY A 434 55.26 -19.74 17.89
C GLY A 434 55.80 -19.83 19.32
N HIS A 435 54.94 -19.95 20.33
CA HIS A 435 55.34 -20.01 21.73
C HIS A 435 55.79 -21.42 22.10
N ILE A 436 56.79 -21.51 22.99
CA ILE A 436 57.30 -22.77 23.51
C ILE A 436 56.77 -22.96 24.93
N ASN A 437 55.95 -23.99 25.11
CA ASN A 437 55.39 -24.37 26.40
C ASN A 437 55.92 -25.74 26.85
N THR A 438 55.80 -26.02 28.15
CA THR A 438 56.19 -27.34 28.70
C THR A 438 54.94 -28.20 28.80
N ALA A 439 54.90 -29.31 28.08
CA ALA A 439 53.81 -30.27 28.21
C ALA A 439 53.97 -31.09 29.51
N PRO A 440 52.86 -31.62 30.06
CA PRO A 440 52.91 -32.52 31.21
C PRO A 440 53.82 -33.72 30.96
N SER A 441 54.48 -34.20 32.01
CA SER A 441 55.33 -35.40 31.93
C SER A 441 54.52 -36.64 31.58
N LEU A 442 55.13 -37.53 30.81
CA LEU A 442 54.59 -38.82 30.45
C LEU A 442 55.22 -39.90 31.32
N VAL A 443 54.41 -40.80 31.85
CA VAL A 443 54.86 -41.98 32.60
C VAL A 443 54.25 -43.20 31.92
N TYR A 444 55.05 -44.22 31.67
CA TYR A 444 54.62 -45.46 31.05
C TYR A 444 55.11 -46.65 31.86
N TYR A 445 54.22 -47.60 32.11
CA TYR A 445 54.54 -48.86 32.78
C TYR A 445 54.78 -49.92 31.71
N ILE A 446 56.00 -50.45 31.65
CA ILE A 446 56.39 -51.38 30.61
C ILE A 446 56.03 -52.80 31.06
N LYS A 447 55.23 -53.50 30.25
CA LYS A 447 54.79 -54.89 30.52
C LYS A 447 55.39 -55.92 29.56
#